data_AF-A0A2H0DL71-F1
#
_entry.id   AF-A0A2H0DL71-F1
#
_cell.length_a   1.000
_cell.length_b   1.000
_cell.length_c   1.000
_cell.angle_alpha   90.00
_cell.angle_beta   90.00
_cell.angle_gamma   90.00
#
_symmetry.space_group_name_H-M   'P 1'
#
loop_
_entity.id
_entity.type
_entity.pdbx_description
1 polymer ?
#
loop_
_entity_poly.entity_id
_entity_poly.type
_entity_poly.pdbx_seq_one_letter_code
_entity_poly.pdbx_strand_id
1 'polypeptide(L)' 'MNAHSLIRKHPENVETRTLAKHIETLRKKLGDAGASIRTVHGVGYRFMSDNASAVR' A
#
# COMPACT_ATOMS: atom_id res chain seq x y z
N MET A 1 22.01 4.63 -14.12
CA MET A 1 20.61 4.97 -13.80
C MET A 1 19.72 3.96 -14.49
N ASN A 2 18.97 3.12 -13.75
CA ASN A 2 17.72 2.46 -14.16
C ASN A 2 17.28 1.57 -12.99
N ALA A 3 16.44 2.13 -12.11
CA ALA A 3 15.87 1.43 -10.97
C ALA A 3 14.89 0.36 -11.49
N HIS A 4 15.36 -0.88 -11.57
CA HIS A 4 14.52 -2.03 -11.84
C HIS A 4 13.41 -2.10 -10.78
N SER A 5 12.18 -2.06 -11.29
CA SER A 5 10.91 -2.27 -10.61
C SER A 5 10.96 -3.36 -9.53
N LEU A 6 10.93 -2.96 -8.26
CA LEU A 6 10.74 -3.86 -7.12
C LEU A 6 9.24 -4.21 -6.95
N ILE A 7 8.64 -4.80 -7.98
CA ILE A 7 7.31 -5.41 -7.89
C ILE A 7 7.57 -6.92 -7.79
N ARG A 8 7.58 -7.43 -6.55
CA ARG A 8 7.94 -8.82 -6.23
C ARG A 8 7.18 -9.83 -7.10
N LYS A 9 7.91 -10.78 -7.66
CA LYS A 9 7.42 -12.01 -8.29
C LYS A 9 6.66 -12.87 -7.25
N HIS A 10 5.33 -12.84 -7.24
CA HIS A 10 4.49 -13.90 -6.65
C HIS A 10 3.18 -14.03 -7.46
N PRO A 11 3.16 -14.88 -8.50
CA PRO A 11 1.99 -15.04 -9.37
C PRO A 11 0.85 -15.90 -8.78
N GLU A 12 1.03 -16.56 -7.63
CA GLU A 12 0.13 -17.67 -7.25
C GLU A 12 -1.19 -17.30 -6.54
N ASN A 13 -1.49 -16.04 -6.20
CA ASN A 13 -2.83 -15.70 -5.67
C ASN A 13 -3.18 -14.19 -5.61
N VAL A 14 -2.79 -13.40 -6.61
CA VAL A 14 -3.27 -12.00 -6.69
C VAL A 14 -4.67 -11.98 -7.30
N GLU A 15 -5.63 -12.56 -6.57
CA GLU A 15 -7.05 -12.38 -6.84
C GLU A 15 -7.38 -10.92 -6.51
N THR A 16 -7.62 -10.09 -7.52
CA THR A 16 -7.89 -8.64 -7.37
C THR A 16 -9.13 -8.38 -6.49
N ARG A 17 -10.04 -9.37 -6.38
CA ARG A 17 -11.19 -9.35 -5.46
C ARG A 17 -10.80 -9.42 -3.98
N THR A 18 -9.61 -9.93 -3.68
CA THR A 18 -9.12 -10.10 -2.30
C THR A 18 -8.27 -8.91 -1.84
N LEU A 19 -7.75 -8.09 -2.76
CA LEU A 19 -6.87 -6.98 -2.40
C LEU A 19 -7.57 -5.94 -1.52
N ALA A 20 -8.81 -5.55 -1.82
CA ALA A 20 -9.55 -4.60 -0.99
C ALA A 20 -9.78 -5.13 0.43
N LYS A 21 -10.11 -6.44 0.56
CA LYS A 21 -10.29 -7.10 1.85
C LYS A 21 -8.97 -7.23 2.63
N HIS A 22 -7.88 -7.48 1.93
CA HIS A 22 -6.53 -7.46 2.53
C HIS A 22 -6.16 -6.05 3.02
N ILE A 23 -6.46 -5.00 2.26
CA ILE A 23 -6.21 -3.62 2.70
C ILE A 23 -7.10 -3.25 3.90
N GLU A 24 -8.37 -3.68 3.92
CA GLU A 24 -9.25 -3.45 5.07
C GLU A 24 -8.72 -4.13 6.34
N THR A 25 -8.38 -5.41 6.26
CA THR A 25 -7.82 -6.16 7.39
C THR A 25 -6.46 -5.61 7.82
N LEU A 26 -5.62 -5.17 6.88
CA LEU A 26 -4.33 -4.55 7.17
C LEU A 26 -4.51 -3.21 7.91
N ARG A 27 -5.44 -2.35 7.47
CA ARG A 27 -5.76 -1.11 8.17
C ARG A 27 -6.21 -1.37 9.61
N LYS A 28 -7.07 -2.37 9.82
CA LYS A 28 -7.50 -2.79 11.16
C LYS A 28 -6.34 -3.27 12.03
N LYS A 29 -5.40 -4.03 11.46
CA LYS A 29 -4.20 -4.52 12.17
C LYS A 29 -3.21 -3.40 12.52
N LEU A 30 -3.13 -2.35 11.69
CA LEU A 30 -2.22 -1.23 11.89
C LEU A 30 -2.78 -0.15 12.84
N GLY A 31 -4.07 -0.19 13.19
CA GLY A 31 -4.70 0.82 14.04
C GLY A 31 -4.57 2.21 13.41
N ASP A 32 -4.10 3.18 14.19
CA ASP A 32 -3.93 4.58 13.75
C ASP A 32 -2.97 4.71 12.55
N ALA A 33 -1.96 3.85 12.47
CA ALA A 33 -1.04 3.80 11.32
C ALA A 33 -1.71 3.30 10.02
N GLY A 34 -2.92 2.73 10.11
CA GLY A 34 -3.72 2.36 8.95
C GLY A 34 -4.18 3.56 8.11
N ALA A 35 -4.26 4.76 8.71
CA ALA A 35 -4.57 6.01 8.01
C ALA A 35 -3.53 6.37 6.93
N SER A 36 -2.31 5.86 7.06
CA SER A 36 -1.23 6.02 6.10
C SER A 36 -1.47 5.30 4.77
N ILE A 37 -2.41 4.34 4.70
CA ILE A 37 -2.74 3.63 3.45
C ILE A 37 -3.92 4.33 2.77
N ARG A 38 -3.67 5.07 1.69
CA ARG A 38 -4.71 5.71 0.87
C ARG A 38 -5.12 4.89 -0.35
N THR A 39 -6.40 4.92 -0.66
CA THR A 39 -6.95 4.38 -1.92
C THR A 39 -6.88 5.47 -2.99
N VAL A 40 -6.32 5.13 -4.15
CA VAL A 40 -6.30 5.97 -5.35
C VAL A 40 -7.25 5.35 -6.37
N HIS A 41 -8.37 6.01 -6.63
CA HIS A 41 -9.42 5.48 -7.51
C HIS A 41 -8.88 5.22 -8.91
N GLY A 42 -9.20 4.06 -9.49
CA GLY A 42 -8.72 3.65 -10.82
C GLY A 42 -7.23 3.27 -10.90
N VAL A 43 -6.46 3.38 -9.80
CA VAL A 43 -5.01 3.10 -9.78
C VAL A 43 -4.63 2.02 -8.77
N GLY A 44 -5.12 2.10 -7.52
CA GLY A 44 -4.77 1.14 -6.47
C GLY A 44 -4.59 1.78 -5.10
N TYR A 45 -3.52 1.44 -4.38
CA TYR A 45 -3.25 1.90 -3.02
C TYR A 45 -1.86 2.53 -2.90
N ARG A 46 -1.75 3.57 -2.09
CA ARG A 46 -0.49 4.28 -1.81
C ARG A 46 -0.25 4.37 -0.32
N PHE A 47 0.99 4.11 0.10
CA PHE A 47 1.44 4.36 1.46
C PHE A 47 1.98 5.79 1.57
N MET A 48 1.46 6.56 2.52
CA MET A 48 1.93 7.87 2.90
C MET A 48 2.65 7.73 4.24
N SER A 49 3.99 7.65 4.22
CA SER A 49 4.73 7.85 5.45
C SER A 49 4.49 9.28 5.93
N ASP A 50 4.26 9.48 7.22
CA ASP A 50 4.32 10.79 7.86
C ASP A 50 5.78 11.28 7.93
N ASN A 51 6.42 11.37 6.76
CA ASN A 51 7.70 12.03 6.55
C ASN A 51 7.42 13.31 5.77
N ALA A 52 6.50 14.13 6.29
CA ALA A 52 6.28 15.50 5.81
C ALA A 52 6.96 16.53 6.73
N SER A 53 7.75 16.09 7.73
CA SER A 53 8.35 16.96 8.73
C SER A 53 9.85 16.71 8.99
N ALA A 54 10.53 15.84 8.22
CA ALA A 54 11.99 15.68 8.27
C ALA A 54 12.76 16.56 7.26
N VAL A 55 12.15 17.68 6.83
CA VAL A 55 12.87 18.78 6.18
C VAL A 55 12.78 19.98 7.12
N ARG A 56 13.67 20.00 8.11
CA ARG A 56 14.16 21.21 8.77
C ARG A 56 15.66 21.26 8.57
#